data_AF-A0A1V5SEX0-F1
#
_entry.id   AF-A0A1V5SEX0-F1
#
_cell.length_a   1.000
_cell.length_b   1.000
_cell.length_c   1.000
_cell.angle_alpha   90.00
_cell.angle_beta   90.00
_cell.angle_gamma   90.00
#
_symmetry.space_group_name_H-M   'P 1'
#
loop_
_entity.id
_entity.type
_entity.pdbx_description
1 polymer ?
#
loop_
_entity_poly.entity_id
_entity_poly.type
_entity_poly.pdbx_seq_one_letter_code
_entity_poly.pdbx_strand_id
1 'polypeptide(L)'
;MIVRCSNNYGPYQFPEKVIPLFVTNLLEDKSVPLYGDGKNCREWIFVEDACRAILTVLEKGKPGEIYNVGSGQERSNLQLTRAILKQMEKKDSMIRRVQDRPGHDFRYALDFRKIRKLGFKPRWNFERGLKTTVDWYKVNEGWWRPLKKDRFTVK
;
A
#
# COMPACT_ATOMS: atom_id res chain seq x y z
N MET A 1 -21.82 -10.00 -7.16
CA MET A 1 -20.40 -10.40 -7.10
C MET A 1 -19.74 -9.65 -5.97
N ILE A 2 -18.75 -10.22 -5.30
CA ILE A 2 -18.01 -9.56 -4.22
C ILE A 2 -16.51 -9.64 -4.53
N VAL A 3 -15.80 -8.52 -4.39
CA VAL A 3 -14.34 -8.44 -4.54
C VAL A 3 -13.70 -8.18 -3.17
N ARG A 4 -12.70 -8.97 -2.81
CA ARG A 4 -11.91 -8.81 -1.58
C ARG A 4 -10.46 -8.58 -1.94
N CYS A 5 -9.97 -7.36 -1.75
CA CYS A 5 -8.65 -6.95 -2.22
C CYS A 5 -7.62 -6.89 -1.06
N SER A 6 -6.36 -7.15 -1.38
CA SER A 6 -5.22 -6.93 -0.49
C SER A 6 -4.94 -5.43 -0.29
N ASN A 7 -3.87 -5.05 0.42
CA ASN A 7 -3.58 -3.65 0.71
C ASN A 7 -3.25 -2.88 -0.59
N ASN A 8 -4.08 -1.90 -0.90
CA ASN A 8 -3.90 -1.07 -2.09
C ASN A 8 -2.91 0.06 -1.81
N TYR A 9 -2.14 0.43 -2.83
CA TYR A 9 -1.28 1.61 -2.79
C TYR A 9 -1.16 2.24 -4.18
N GLY A 10 -0.88 3.55 -4.21
CA GLY A 10 -0.74 4.30 -5.45
C GLY A 10 -1.06 5.79 -5.32
N PRO A 11 -1.16 6.48 -6.47
CA PRO A 11 -1.67 7.85 -6.57
C PRO A 11 -3.00 8.06 -5.81
N TYR A 12 -3.22 9.27 -5.31
CA TYR A 12 -4.44 9.70 -4.63
C TYR A 12 -4.79 8.97 -3.31
N GLN A 13 -3.88 8.17 -2.74
CA GLN A 13 -4.09 7.57 -1.43
C GLN A 13 -3.93 8.61 -0.30
N PHE A 14 -4.90 8.71 0.60
CA PHE A 14 -4.88 9.73 1.67
C PHE A 14 -3.61 9.63 2.55
N PRO A 15 -2.98 10.76 2.94
CA PRO A 15 -1.67 10.76 3.61
C PRO A 15 -1.65 10.21 5.04
N GLU A 16 -2.78 9.75 5.59
CA GLU A 16 -2.81 8.98 6.84
C GLU A 16 -2.30 7.53 6.67
N LYS A 17 -2.35 6.99 5.45
CA LYS A 17 -1.99 5.59 5.18
C LYS A 17 -0.47 5.43 5.15
N VAL A 18 0.04 4.25 5.50
CA VAL A 18 1.47 4.04 5.76
C VAL A 18 2.41 4.51 4.65
N ILE A 19 2.16 4.15 3.38
CA ILE A 19 3.01 4.56 2.25
C ILE A 19 2.98 6.08 2.06
N PRO A 20 1.82 6.73 1.86
CA PRO A 20 1.81 8.18 1.66
C PRO A 20 2.20 8.98 2.89
N LEU A 21 1.91 8.50 4.11
CA LEU A 21 2.40 9.10 5.36
C LEU A 21 3.93 9.16 5.36
N PHE A 22 4.57 8.04 5.05
CA PHE A 22 6.02 7.95 5.10
C PHE A 22 6.65 8.78 4.00
N VAL A 23 6.15 8.66 2.77
CA VAL A 23 6.67 9.44 1.63
C VAL A 23 6.55 10.94 1.90
N THR A 24 5.38 11.42 2.34
CA THR A 24 5.19 12.84 2.61
C THR A 24 5.93 13.33 3.85
N ASN A 25 6.14 12.48 4.87
CA ASN A 25 7.02 12.84 5.99
C ASN A 25 8.47 13.01 5.54
N LEU A 26 8.99 12.09 4.72
CA LEU A 26 10.36 12.15 4.22
C LEU A 26 10.58 13.32 3.25
N LEU A 27 9.55 13.73 2.51
CA LEU A 27 9.56 14.98 1.70
C LEU A 27 9.60 16.24 2.57
N GLU A 28 9.14 16.16 3.82
CA GLU A 28 9.21 17.24 4.81
C GLU A 28 10.36 17.05 5.81
N ASP A 29 11.31 16.15 5.50
CA ASP A 29 12.45 15.79 6.37
C ASP A 29 12.07 15.34 7.80
N LYS A 30 10.90 14.72 7.93
CA LYS A 30 10.39 14.14 9.19
C LYS A 30 10.67 12.65 9.28
N SER A 31 10.86 12.16 10.50
CA SER A 31 10.97 10.73 10.80
C SER A 31 9.68 9.96 10.45
N VAL A 32 9.81 8.65 10.21
CA VAL A 32 8.69 7.75 9.91
C VAL A 32 8.43 6.78 11.08
N PRO A 33 7.17 6.65 11.55
CA PRO A 33 6.84 5.82 12.71
C PRO A 33 6.71 4.34 12.34
N LEU A 34 7.57 3.47 12.86
CA LEU A 34 7.47 2.02 12.72
C LEU A 34 6.90 1.39 13.99
N TYR A 35 5.72 0.77 13.87
CA TYR A 35 5.04 0.10 14.99
C TYR A 35 5.74 -1.21 15.39
N GLY A 36 5.98 -1.38 16.69
CA GLY A 36 6.56 -2.58 17.27
C GLY A 36 7.94 -2.90 16.67
N ASP A 37 8.15 -4.17 16.34
CA ASP A 37 9.34 -4.64 15.63
C ASP A 37 9.19 -4.64 14.10
N GLY A 38 8.03 -4.18 13.60
CA GLY A 38 7.73 -4.10 12.18
C GLY A 38 7.53 -5.45 11.49
N LYS A 39 7.28 -6.54 12.24
CA LYS A 39 7.10 -7.89 11.67
C LYS A 39 5.74 -8.14 11.04
N ASN A 40 4.73 -7.28 11.26
CA ASN A 40 3.43 -7.48 10.63
C ASN A 40 3.58 -7.48 9.10
N CYS A 41 3.02 -8.50 8.46
CA CYS A 41 3.09 -8.72 7.02
C CYS A 41 1.77 -8.38 6.35
N ARG A 42 1.87 -7.69 5.21
CA ARG A 42 0.74 -7.39 4.33
C ARG A 42 1.11 -7.72 2.91
N GLU A 43 0.12 -8.17 2.16
CA GLU A 43 0.20 -8.28 0.71
C GLU A 43 -0.19 -6.94 0.07
N TRP A 44 0.60 -6.47 -0.90
CA TRP A 44 0.46 -5.15 -1.51
C TRP A 44 0.13 -5.24 -2.99
N ILE A 45 -0.95 -4.59 -3.42
CA ILE A 45 -1.34 -4.51 -4.83
C ILE A 45 -1.37 -3.05 -5.29
N PHE A 46 -0.77 -2.78 -6.44
CA PHE A 46 -0.82 -1.45 -7.04
C PHE A 46 -2.26 -1.14 -7.49
N VAL A 47 -2.72 0.09 -7.24
CA VAL A 47 -4.13 0.50 -7.43
C VAL A 47 -4.65 0.21 -8.84
N GLU A 48 -3.83 0.35 -9.87
CA GLU A 48 -4.22 0.04 -11.26
C GLU A 48 -4.53 -1.45 -11.45
N ASP A 49 -3.76 -2.35 -10.83
CA ASP A 49 -4.04 -3.79 -10.87
C ASP A 49 -5.32 -4.14 -10.10
N ALA A 50 -5.59 -3.45 -9.00
CA ALA A 50 -6.85 -3.62 -8.27
C ALA A 50 -8.06 -3.17 -9.11
N CYS A 51 -7.99 -2.01 -9.78
CA CYS A 51 -9.02 -1.56 -10.71
C CYS A 51 -9.22 -2.54 -11.87
N ARG A 52 -8.13 -3.06 -12.43
CA ARG A 52 -8.17 -4.04 -13.52
C ARG A 52 -8.74 -5.39 -13.07
N ALA A 53 -8.54 -5.77 -11.81
CA ALA A 53 -9.18 -6.93 -11.20
C ALA A 53 -10.69 -6.74 -11.08
N ILE A 54 -11.14 -5.57 -10.62
CA ILE A 54 -12.56 -5.22 -10.54
C ILE A 54 -13.20 -5.28 -11.92
N LEU A 55 -12.55 -4.71 -12.95
CA LEU A 55 -13.03 -4.79 -14.33
C LEU A 55 -13.10 -6.25 -14.82
N THR A 56 -12.08 -7.06 -14.52
CA THR A 56 -12.10 -8.49 -14.89
C THR A 56 -13.27 -9.24 -14.25
N VAL A 57 -13.58 -8.96 -12.97
CA VAL A 57 -14.72 -9.56 -12.28
C VAL A 57 -16.04 -9.04 -12.83
N LEU A 58 -16.12 -7.74 -13.17
CA LEU A 58 -17.31 -7.16 -13.76
C LEU A 58 -17.66 -7.82 -15.11
N GLU A 59 -16.66 -8.02 -15.96
CA GLU A 59 -16.85 -8.57 -17.31
C GLU A 59 -17.02 -10.09 -17.36
N LYS A 60 -16.33 -10.82 -16.47
CA LYS A 60 -16.17 -12.29 -16.59
C LYS A 60 -16.55 -13.05 -15.32
N GLY A 61 -16.90 -12.34 -14.26
CA GLY A 61 -17.32 -12.95 -12.99
C GLY A 61 -18.71 -13.54 -13.08
N LYS A 62 -19.05 -14.40 -12.10
CA LYS A 62 -20.36 -15.01 -11.98
C LYS A 62 -21.14 -14.37 -10.82
N PRO A 63 -22.44 -14.05 -10.99
CA PRO A 63 -23.29 -13.61 -9.89
C PRO A 63 -23.23 -14.57 -8.68
N GLY A 64 -23.37 -14.03 -7.47
CA GLY A 64 -23.23 -14.80 -6.23
C GLY A 64 -21.79 -15.11 -5.81
N GLU A 65 -20.81 -15.05 -6.72
CA GLU A 65 -19.44 -15.44 -6.41
C GLU A 65 -18.61 -14.34 -5.74
N ILE A 66 -17.65 -14.79 -4.93
CA ILE A 66 -16.61 -13.99 -4.29
C ILE A 66 -15.28 -14.20 -5.00
N TYR A 67 -14.52 -13.11 -5.22
CA TYR A 67 -13.20 -13.13 -5.84
C TYR A 67 -12.19 -12.38 -4.96
N ASN A 68 -11.20 -13.12 -4.46
CA ASN A 68 -10.03 -12.51 -3.80
C ASN A 68 -9.07 -11.94 -4.86
N VAL A 69 -8.53 -10.76 -4.57
CA VAL A 69 -7.61 -10.01 -5.44
C VAL A 69 -6.31 -9.75 -4.69
N GLY A 70 -5.28 -10.49 -5.10
CA GLY A 70 -3.92 -10.40 -4.58
C GLY A 70 -2.91 -10.14 -5.69
N SER A 71 -1.70 -9.79 -5.28
CA SER A 71 -0.52 -9.63 -6.13
C SER A 71 0.53 -10.72 -5.92
N GLY A 72 0.47 -11.45 -4.80
CA GLY A 72 1.54 -12.31 -4.29
C GLY A 72 2.73 -11.56 -3.71
N GLN A 73 2.66 -10.21 -3.61
CA GLN A 73 3.76 -9.37 -3.14
C GLN A 73 3.60 -9.07 -1.65
N GLU A 74 4.12 -9.96 -0.81
CA GLU A 74 4.12 -9.78 0.65
C GLU A 74 5.34 -8.97 1.12
N ARG A 75 5.10 -8.07 2.09
CA ARG A 75 6.14 -7.33 2.80
C ARG A 75 5.76 -7.18 4.26
N SER A 76 6.76 -7.38 5.13
CA SER A 76 6.69 -6.87 6.50
C SER A 76 6.71 -5.33 6.51
N ASN A 77 6.18 -4.72 7.57
CA ASN A 77 6.25 -3.27 7.76
C ASN A 77 7.70 -2.77 7.74
N LEU A 78 8.66 -3.52 8.26
CA LEU A 78 10.08 -3.18 8.19
C LEU A 78 10.61 -3.21 6.75
N GLN A 79 10.30 -4.25 5.97
CA GLN A 79 10.70 -4.34 4.56
C GLN A 79 10.07 -3.22 3.72
N LEU A 80 8.81 -2.90 3.98
CA LEU A 80 8.11 -1.77 3.35
C LEU A 80 8.83 -0.44 3.67
N THR A 81 9.12 -0.21 4.95
CA THR A 81 9.79 1.02 5.43
C THR A 81 11.14 1.22 4.74
N ARG A 82 11.97 0.17 4.72
CA ARG A 82 13.29 0.21 4.06
C ARG A 82 13.19 0.40 2.55
N ALA A 83 12.18 -0.20 1.90
CA ALA A 83 11.95 0.03 0.48
C ALA A 83 11.59 1.50 0.18
N ILE A 84 10.76 2.13 1.01
CA ILE A 84 10.42 3.56 0.90
C ILE A 84 11.68 4.42 1.12
N LEU A 85 12.44 4.18 2.19
CA LEU A 85 13.67 4.92 2.47
C LEU A 85 14.68 4.81 1.33
N LYS A 86 14.89 3.61 0.79
CA LYS A 86 15.76 3.39 -0.37
C LYS A 86 15.28 4.17 -1.59
N GLN A 87 13.99 4.13 -1.90
CA GLN A 87 13.40 4.86 -3.03
C GLN A 87 13.47 6.39 -2.86
N MET A 88 13.51 6.85 -1.61
CA MET A 88 13.60 8.26 -1.22
C MET A 88 15.04 8.72 -0.97
N GLU A 89 16.04 7.83 -1.09
CA GLU A 89 17.45 8.10 -0.80
C GLU A 89 17.69 8.60 0.65
N LYS A 90 16.91 8.08 1.61
CA LYS A 90 16.99 8.42 3.03
C LYS A 90 17.62 7.28 3.85
N LYS A 91 18.19 7.62 5.00
CA LYS A 91 18.87 6.66 5.90
C LYS A 91 17.92 6.00 6.89
N ASP A 92 18.27 4.82 7.39
CA ASP A 92 17.54 4.10 8.46
C ASP A 92 17.39 4.93 9.76
N SER A 93 18.22 5.96 9.97
CA SER A 93 18.09 6.90 11.10
C SER A 93 16.77 7.70 11.08
N MET A 94 16.06 7.74 9.95
CA MET A 94 14.73 8.37 9.87
C MET A 94 13.63 7.49 10.49
N ILE A 95 13.91 6.23 10.84
CA ILE A 95 12.92 5.34 11.45
C ILE A 95 12.81 5.63 12.94
N ARG A 96 11.60 6.00 13.39
CA ARG A 96 11.26 6.10 14.82
C ARG A 96 10.40 4.91 15.21
N ARG A 97 10.87 4.06 16.12
CA ARG A 97 10.03 2.98 16.66
C ARG A 97 8.96 3.57 17.59
N VAL A 98 7.73 3.09 17.42
CA VAL A 98 6.58 3.45 18.26
C VAL A 98 5.92 2.19 18.80
N GLN A 99 5.22 2.32 19.93
CA GLN A 99 4.51 1.19 20.54
C GLN A 99 3.51 0.59 19.54
N ASP A 100 3.43 -0.74 19.50
CA ASP A 100 2.48 -1.41 18.62
C ASP A 100 1.04 -1.12 19.01
N ARG A 101 0.13 -1.24 18.05
CA ARG A 101 -1.30 -1.00 18.28
C ARG A 101 -1.96 -2.27 18.81
N PRO A 102 -2.79 -2.19 19.86
CA PRO A 102 -3.63 -3.32 20.28
C PRO A 102 -4.47 -3.86 19.12
N GLY A 103 -4.49 -5.18 18.94
CA GLY A 103 -5.26 -5.85 17.87
C GLY A 103 -4.67 -5.72 16.46
N HIS A 104 -3.38 -5.42 16.33
CA HIS A 104 -2.72 -5.34 15.02
C HIS A 104 -2.43 -6.74 14.47
N ASP A 105 -3.29 -7.24 13.59
CA ASP A 105 -3.14 -8.57 12.99
C ASP A 105 -1.75 -8.80 12.39
N PHE A 106 -1.22 -10.00 12.60
CA PHE A 106 0.15 -10.31 12.22
C PHE A 106 0.34 -10.41 10.70
N ARG A 107 -0.53 -11.15 9.98
CA ARG A 107 -0.35 -11.41 8.55
C ARG A 107 -1.68 -11.50 7.81
N TYR A 108 -1.77 -10.81 6.67
CA TYR A 108 -2.80 -11.05 5.67
C TYR A 108 -2.16 -11.44 4.33
N ALA A 109 -2.65 -12.54 3.77
CA ALA A 109 -2.30 -13.02 2.44
C ALA A 109 -3.54 -13.66 1.82
N LEU A 110 -3.79 -13.42 0.54
CA LEU A 110 -4.99 -13.88 -0.14
C LEU A 110 -4.66 -15.00 -1.14
N ASP A 111 -5.44 -16.08 -1.11
CA ASP A 111 -5.49 -17.00 -2.25
C ASP A 111 -6.33 -16.39 -3.36
N PHE A 112 -5.67 -15.96 -4.44
CA PHE A 112 -6.28 -15.35 -5.62
C PHE A 112 -6.32 -16.30 -6.84
N ARG A 113 -6.17 -17.62 -6.66
CA ARG A 113 -6.24 -18.61 -7.76
C ARG A 113 -7.57 -18.55 -8.52
N LYS A 114 -8.67 -18.20 -7.85
CA LYS A 114 -10.01 -18.13 -8.48
C LYS A 114 -10.11 -17.04 -9.53
N ILE A 115 -9.69 -15.80 -9.23
CA ILE A 115 -9.75 -14.70 -10.22
C ILE A 115 -8.75 -14.93 -11.37
N ARG A 116 -7.65 -15.65 -11.14
CA ARG A 116 -6.71 -16.04 -12.22
C ARG A 116 -7.39 -16.88 -13.30
N LYS A 117 -8.40 -17.68 -12.96
CA LYS A 117 -9.20 -18.44 -13.93
C LYS A 117 -10.03 -17.55 -14.85
N LEU A 118 -10.27 -16.28 -14.47
CA LEU A 118 -10.91 -15.27 -15.32
C LEU A 118 -9.91 -14.53 -16.23
N GLY A 119 -8.62 -14.88 -16.18
CA GLY A 119 -7.56 -14.23 -16.94
C GLY A 119 -6.87 -13.07 -16.21
N PHE A 120 -7.23 -12.78 -14.95
CA PHE A 120 -6.53 -11.77 -14.16
C PHE A 120 -5.12 -12.24 -13.81
N LYS A 121 -4.13 -11.38 -14.05
CA LYS A 121 -2.75 -11.53 -13.59
C LYS A 121 -2.21 -10.13 -13.27
N PRO A 122 -1.65 -9.88 -12.07
CA PRO A 122 -1.00 -8.60 -11.76
C PRO A 122 0.06 -8.24 -12.82
N ARG A 123 0.11 -6.97 -13.21
CA ARG A 123 1.10 -6.42 -14.16
C ARG A 123 2.21 -5.64 -13.46
N TRP A 124 1.97 -5.19 -12.23
CA TRP A 124 2.91 -4.40 -11.46
C TRP A 124 3.63 -5.26 -10.43
N ASN A 125 4.96 -5.17 -10.41
CA ASN A 125 5.73 -5.60 -9.24
C ASN A 125 5.77 -4.46 -8.20
N PHE A 126 6.19 -4.79 -6.98
CA PHE A 126 6.17 -3.86 -5.87
C PHE A 126 7.13 -2.67 -6.09
N GLU A 127 8.35 -2.93 -6.55
CA GLU A 127 9.38 -1.91 -6.77
C GLU A 127 8.94 -0.85 -7.77
N ARG A 128 8.42 -1.28 -8.93
CA ARG A 128 7.95 -0.38 -9.98
C ARG A 128 6.76 0.44 -9.50
N GLY A 129 5.78 -0.21 -8.87
CA GLY A 129 4.61 0.49 -8.32
C GLY A 129 5.01 1.49 -7.23
N LEU A 130 5.96 1.14 -6.36
CA LEU A 130 6.45 2.02 -5.30
C LEU A 130 7.14 3.25 -5.90
N LYS A 131 8.03 3.06 -6.89
CA LYS A 131 8.66 4.19 -7.61
C LYS A 131 7.61 5.12 -8.20
N THR A 132 6.65 4.58 -8.95
CA THR A 132 5.56 5.38 -9.54
C THR A 132 4.75 6.11 -8.48
N THR A 133 4.48 5.47 -7.34
CA THR A 133 3.77 6.08 -6.22
C THR A 133 4.58 7.24 -5.64
N VAL A 134 5.86 7.03 -5.34
CA VAL A 134 6.76 8.05 -4.78
C VAL A 134 6.89 9.25 -5.72
N ASP A 135 7.13 9.01 -7.01
CA ASP A 135 7.25 10.06 -8.02
C ASP A 135 5.96 10.89 -8.12
N TRP A 136 4.80 10.24 -8.00
CA TRP A 136 3.53 10.93 -7.96
C TRP A 136 3.42 11.87 -6.75
N TYR A 137 3.77 11.45 -5.53
CA TYR A 137 3.73 12.34 -4.36
C TYR A 137 4.74 13.50 -4.46
N LYS A 138 5.91 13.29 -5.08
CA LYS A 138 6.90 14.35 -5.31
C LYS A 138 6.36 15.50 -6.15
N VAL A 139 5.58 15.21 -7.19
CA VAL A 139 5.11 16.23 -8.14
C VAL A 139 3.67 16.71 -7.88
N ASN A 140 2.96 16.11 -6.92
CA ASN A 140 1.56 16.43 -6.60
C ASN A 140 1.40 17.02 -5.18
N GLU A 141 2.31 17.90 -4.76
CA GLU A 141 2.25 18.53 -3.43
C GLU A 141 0.95 19.30 -3.18
N GLY A 142 0.41 19.96 -4.20
CA GLY A 142 -0.87 20.65 -4.12
C GLY A 142 -2.04 19.74 -3.76
N TRP A 143 -1.94 18.43 -4.05
CA TRP A 143 -2.96 17.47 -3.67
C TRP A 143 -2.85 17.05 -2.20
N TRP A 144 -1.67 16.65 -1.71
CA TRP A 144 -1.54 16.06 -0.38
C TRP A 144 -1.25 17.07 0.75
N ARG A 145 -0.58 18.20 0.48
CA ARG A 145 -0.23 19.17 1.54
C ARG A 145 -1.45 19.70 2.30
N PRO A 146 -2.58 20.04 1.65
CA PRO A 146 -3.79 20.44 2.37
C PRO A 146 -4.34 19.32 3.25
N LEU A 147 -4.28 18.07 2.78
CA LEU A 147 -4.81 16.88 3.47
C LEU A 147 -4.00 16.49 4.71
N LYS A 148 -2.72 16.90 4.80
CA LYS A 148 -1.92 16.68 6.02
C LYS A 148 -2.33 17.55 7.19
N LYS A 149 -3.04 18.66 6.95
CA LYS A 149 -3.61 19.52 7.99
C LYS A 149 -4.94 18.97 8.52
N ASP A 150 -5.48 17.93 7.87
CA ASP A 150 -6.70 17.26 8.31
C ASP A 150 -6.47 16.52 9.64
N ARG A 151 -7.49 16.56 10.52
CA ARG A 151 -7.52 15.84 11.80
C ARG A 151 -7.21 14.35 11.70
N PHE A 152 -7.42 13.74 10.53
CA PHE A 152 -7.15 12.32 10.31
C PHE A 152 -5.66 12.01 10.06
N THR A 153 -4.89 13.01 9.60
CA THR A 153 -3.45 12.88 9.36
C THR A 153 -2.61 13.32 10.57
N VAL A 154 -3.14 14.25 11.37
CA VAL A 154 -2.52 14.70 12.62
C VAL A 154 -2.84 13.68 13.73
N LYS A 155 -1.84 12.87 14.11
CA LYS A 155 -1.89 12.00 15.30
C LYS A 155 -0.77 12.34 16.25
#